data_AF-H0W7A1-F1
#
_entry.id   AF-H0W7A1-F1
#
_cell.length_a   1.000
_cell.length_b   1.000
_cell.length_c   1.000
_cell.angle_alpha   90.00
_cell.angle_beta   90.00
_cell.angle_gamma   90.00
#
_symmetry.space_group_name_H-M   'P 1'
#
loop_
_entity.id
_entity.type
_entity.pdbx_description
1 polymer ?
#
loop_
_entity_poly.entity_id
_entity_poly.type
_entity_poly.pdbx_seq_one_letter_code
_entity_poly.pdbx_strand_id
1 'polypeptide(L)' 'MEGSGSREPVLDAKSELIDFQWKLGMAVSSDSCRSLKYPYVTVMLKVADHSGQVKNISFEMTVPQFQ' A
#
# COMPACT_ATOMS: atom_id res chain seq x y z
N MET A 1 7.18 14.09 -18.70
CA MET A 1 7.53 13.38 -17.46
C MET A 1 6.40 12.41 -17.22
N GLU A 2 6.66 11.14 -17.50
CA GLU A 2 5.65 10.08 -17.58
C GLU A 2 4.93 9.90 -16.25
N GLY A 3 3.60 9.75 -16.33
CA GLY A 3 2.76 9.51 -15.16
C GLY A 3 3.21 8.25 -14.44
N SER A 4 3.57 8.39 -13.18
CA SER A 4 3.79 7.26 -12.28
C SER A 4 2.44 6.59 -12.02
N GLY A 5 2.04 5.71 -12.94
CA GLY A 5 0.91 4.82 -12.74
C GLY A 5 1.19 3.98 -11.51
N SER A 6 0.50 4.29 -10.42
CA SER A 6 0.34 3.35 -9.31
C SER A 6 -0.30 2.11 -9.92
N ARG A 7 0.52 1.07 -10.16
CA ARG A 7 0.01 -0.22 -10.65
C ARG A 7 -0.86 -0.78 -9.54
N GLU A 8 -2.17 -0.63 -9.67
CA GLU A 8 -3.11 -1.28 -8.78
C GLU A 8 -2.78 -2.78 -8.74
N PRO A 9 -2.64 -3.37 -7.55
CA PRO A 9 -2.33 -4.77 -7.45
C PRO A 9 -3.52 -5.57 -7.98
N VAL A 10 -3.37 -6.14 -9.18
CA VAL A 10 -4.34 -7.07 -9.74
C VAL A 10 -4.31 -8.34 -8.89
N LEU A 11 -5.42 -8.56 -8.18
CA LEU A 11 -5.72 -9.77 -7.41
C LEU A 11 -6.75 -10.58 -8.17
N ASP A 12 -6.61 -11.90 -8.13
CA ASP A 12 -7.69 -12.78 -8.59
C ASP A 12 -8.85 -12.68 -7.61
N ALA A 13 -10.09 -12.68 -8.11
CA ALA A 13 -11.29 -12.58 -7.26
C ALA A 13 -11.42 -13.72 -6.25
N LYS A 14 -10.66 -14.82 -6.41
CA LYS A 14 -10.62 -15.97 -5.50
C LYS A 14 -9.36 -16.05 -4.64
N SER A 15 -8.54 -15.00 -4.57
CA SER A 15 -7.38 -15.00 -3.67
C SER A 15 -7.81 -14.94 -2.20
N GLU A 16 -7.18 -15.74 -1.35
CA GLU A 16 -7.39 -15.76 0.10
C GLU A 16 -6.37 -14.86 0.80
N LEU A 17 -6.82 -14.07 1.77
CA LEU A 17 -5.93 -13.26 2.61
C LEU A 17 -5.27 -14.14 3.68
N ILE A 18 -3.94 -14.23 3.64
CA ILE A 18 -3.14 -15.00 4.60
C ILE A 18 -2.67 -14.13 5.76
N ASP A 19 -2.19 -12.92 5.47
CA ASP A 19 -1.64 -12.01 6.48
C ASP A 19 -1.92 -10.55 6.12
N PHE A 20 -2.06 -9.73 7.15
CA PHE A 20 -2.28 -8.30 7.06
C PHE A 20 -1.32 -7.58 8.00
N GLN A 21 -0.36 -6.87 7.42
CA GLN A 21 0.57 -6.04 8.16
C GLN A 21 0.41 -4.59 7.73
N TRP A 22 0.61 -3.67 8.66
CA TRP A 22 0.55 -2.25 8.36
C TRP A 22 1.56 -1.48 9.20
N LYS A 23 1.97 -0.32 8.70
CA LYS A 23 2.85 0.61 9.39
C LYS A 23 2.36 2.05 9.18
N LEU A 24 2.31 2.82 10.26
CA LEU A 24 2.08 4.26 10.20
C LEU A 24 3.41 4.98 9.98
N GLY A 25 3.51 5.78 8.92
CA GLY A 25 4.67 6.59 8.61
C GLY A 25 4.29 8.04 8.34
N MET A 26 5.31 8.90 8.20
CA MET A 26 5.14 10.32 7.89
C MET A 26 6.02 10.69 6.71
N ALA A 27 5.42 11.34 5.70
CA ALA A 27 6.14 11.80 4.52
C ALA A 27 7.10 12.92 4.90
N VAL A 28 8.32 12.89 4.37
CA VAL A 28 9.23 14.04 4.41
C VAL A 28 9.76 14.25 3.00
N SER A 29 9.15 15.16 2.24
CA SER A 29 9.75 15.69 1.01
C SER A 29 10.65 16.90 1.31
N SER A 30 11.68 17.12 0.50
CA SER A 30 12.75 18.08 0.80
C SER A 30 12.68 19.40 0.01
N ASP A 31 13.57 20.29 0.43
CA ASP A 31 14.08 21.56 -0.09
C ASP A 31 13.14 22.76 -0.25
N SER A 32 11.80 22.62 -0.21
CA SER A 32 10.93 23.82 -0.25
C SER A 32 9.58 23.76 0.48
N CYS A 33 9.22 22.67 1.15
CA CYS A 33 7.85 22.54 1.68
C CYS A 33 7.77 22.73 3.22
N ARG A 34 7.03 23.76 3.66
CA ARG A 34 6.84 24.14 5.09
C ARG A 34 5.79 23.33 5.84
N SER A 35 5.14 22.32 5.25
CA SER A 35 4.19 21.47 5.99
C SER A 35 3.97 20.10 5.34
N LEU A 36 4.79 19.11 5.71
CA LEU A 36 4.59 17.71 5.30
C LEU A 36 4.15 16.86 6.49
N LYS A 37 3.10 17.30 7.19
CA LYS A 37 2.52 16.59 8.33
C LYS A 37 1.39 15.66 7.89
N TYR A 38 1.57 14.92 6.80
CA TYR A 38 0.55 14.00 6.32
C TYR A 38 0.97 12.57 6.69
N PRO A 39 0.38 12.00 7.75
CA PRO A 39 0.60 10.60 8.07
C PRO A 39 -0.01 9.74 6.95
N TYR A 40 0.70 8.68 6.61
CA TYR A 40 0.24 7.63 5.70
C TYR A 40 0.38 6.28 6.36
N VAL A 41 -0.46 5.36 5.92
CA VAL A 41 -0.39 3.95 6.29
C VAL A 41 0.14 3.19 5.10
N THR A 42 1.26 2.49 5.30
CA THR A 42 1.73 1.47 4.37
C THR A 42 1.09 0.15 4.79
N VAL A 43 0.28 -0.44 3.93
CA VAL A 43 -0.30 -1.78 4.12
C VAL A 43 0.52 -2.79 3.33
N MET A 44 0.75 -3.95 3.91
CA MET A 44 1.32 -5.12 3.26
C MET A 44 0.37 -6.32 3.46
N LEU A 45 -0.19 -6.79 2.36
CA LEU A 45 -1.04 -7.97 2.30
C LEU A 45 -0.23 -9.17 1.83
N LYS A 46 -0.41 -10.31 2.47
CA LYS A 46 0.03 -11.61 1.97
C LYS A 46 -1.21 -12.37 1.54
N VAL A 47 -1.29 -12.74 0.26
CA VAL A 47 -2.42 -13.45 -0.33
C VAL A 47 -1.98 -14.77 -0.93
N ALA A 48 -2.84 -15.78 -0.91
CA ALA A 48 -2.68 -17.01 -1.68
C ALA A 48 -3.67 -16.98 -2.84
N ASP A 49 -3.24 -17.35 -4.05
CA ASP A 49 -4.18 -17.68 -5.12
C ASP A 49 -4.67 -19.13 -5.00
N HIS A 50 -5.59 -19.51 -5.89
CA HIS A 50 -6.17 -20.86 -5.94
C HIS A 50 -5.16 -21.97 -6.31
N SER A 51 -3.99 -21.61 -6.84
CA SER A 51 -2.88 -22.54 -7.09
C SER A 51 -1.99 -22.74 -5.86
N GLY A 52 -2.28 -22.05 -4.76
CA GLY A 52 -1.47 -22.01 -3.55
C GLY A 52 -0.25 -21.10 -3.66
N GLN A 53 -0.12 -20.33 -4.75
CA GLN A 53 0.97 -19.36 -4.87
C GLN A 53 0.71 -18.18 -3.96
N VAL A 54 1.73 -17.86 -3.16
CA VAL A 54 1.66 -16.77 -2.19
C VAL A 54 2.34 -15.53 -2.74
N LYS A 55 1.62 -14.40 -2.72
CA LYS A 55 2.10 -13.09 -3.18
C LYS A 55 2.00 -12.07 -2.05
N ASN A 56 3.02 -11.22 -1.97
CA ASN A 56 2.98 -10.02 -1.11
C ASN A 56 2.62 -8.80 -1.96
N ILE A 57 1.74 -7.96 -1.44
CA ILE A 57 1.25 -6.75 -2.08
C ILE A 57 1.39 -5.62 -1.08
N SER A 58 2.01 -4.52 -1.49
CA SER A 58 2.12 -3.32 -0.67
C SER A 58 1.53 -2.11 -1.37
N PHE A 59 0.82 -1.27 -0.61
CA PHE A 59 0.35 0.02 -1.08
C PHE A 59 0.32 1.03 0.07
N GLU A 60 0.31 2.31 -0.29
CA GLU A 60 0.17 3.41 0.65
C GLU A 60 -1.21 4.03 0.54
N MET A 61 -1.76 4.42 1.67
CA MET A 61 -3.02 5.16 1.75
C MET A 61 -2.95 6.19 2.87
N THR A 62 -3.80 7.21 2.77
CA THR A 62 -3.94 8.21 3.82
C THR A 62 -4.60 7.58 5.06
N VAL A 63 -4.35 8.14 6.25
CA VAL A 63 -4.99 7.65 7.49
C VAL A 63 -6.53 7.60 7.39
N PRO A 64 -7.24 8.60 6.83
CA PRO A 64 -8.69 8.51 6.68
C PRO A 64 -9.18 7.40 5.75
N GLN A 65 -8.37 6.97 4.78
CA GLN A 65 -8.73 5.82 3.90
C GLN A 65 -8.56 4.47 4.60
N PHE A 66 -7.82 4.43 5.70
CA PHE A 66 -7.58 3.23 6.51
C PHE A 66 -8.61 3.06 7.63
N GLN A 67 -9.37 4.10 7.99
CA GLN A 67 -10.44 4.09 9.00
C GLN A 67 -11.74 3.54 8.44
#